data_AF-A0A0D2IHG7-F1
#
_entry.id   AF-A0A0D2IHG7-F1
#
_cell.length_a   1.000
_cell.length_b   1.000
_cell.length_c   1.000
_cell.angle_alpha   90.00
_cell.angle_beta   90.00
_cell.angle_gamma   90.00
#
_symmetry.space_group_name_H-M   'P 1'
#
loop_
_entity.id
_entity.type
_entity.pdbx_description
1 polymer ?
#
loop_
_entity_poly.entity_id
_entity_poly.type
_entity_poly.pdbx_seq_one_letter_code
_entity_poly.pdbx_strand_id
1 'polypeptide(L)'
;MDRDGEERALVEKLSNAFEPYLKAPHELERIRDSIRSYMATLIEEISHEKSAEVTEREENGSGPLVDGLRGEYLKALRANLAARHQYDGIASQAESHLPNLSLQNSATSKQDLSGLLDQHVKLLRAQKQHATLVTLKDELEHIKRRRQAAVLDVRPTPEMASTQTNSDTDMTILADSIIRSVKALERAVVQAHRQENHEKTSLENTKLVASNMTNTTSQLRLHALSTTRRELAAWVEESLEMCQGENNEPDHVDMEDAEFNISDSEQKIDHQYNLYLEARQRLLSAVATLKAPLPETSSHGTLNEKEVNQLSTNTIFTSEGHDLLNKVEKDLLPASQQQRVLQGHLSFADEQLENEISDTINMLDRLRDESQLLQAFPILAQSRRFEHATSTFGKHYVSEVETHDQISKRIGPWLFAADAADIATTGTIATHVEHGKQAMDSVSRSLTVLQLLREVNMR
;
A
#
# COMPACT_ATOMS: atom_id res chain seq x y z
N MET A 1 24.82 -0.21 51.48
CA MET A 1 24.79 1.27 51.35
C MET A 1 26.15 1.67 50.83
N ASP A 2 26.18 2.23 49.62
CA ASP A 2 27.21 3.14 49.06
C ASP A 2 27.07 3.26 47.52
N ARG A 3 25.82 3.40 47.02
CA ARG A 3 25.58 3.76 45.60
C ARG A 3 25.74 5.27 45.38
N ASP A 4 25.38 6.06 46.39
CA ASP A 4 25.43 7.53 46.35
C ASP A 4 26.87 8.08 46.29
N GLY A 5 27.87 7.29 46.69
CA GLY A 5 29.28 7.66 46.62
C GLY A 5 29.85 7.56 45.21
N GLU A 6 29.44 6.55 44.43
CA GLU A 6 29.91 6.33 43.07
C GLU A 6 29.29 7.34 42.10
N GLU A 7 28.02 7.68 42.27
CA GLU A 7 27.34 8.69 41.46
C GLU A 7 27.96 10.09 41.62
N ARG A 8 28.34 10.48 42.85
CA ARG A 8 29.02 11.76 43.10
C ARG A 8 30.40 11.81 42.45
N ALA A 9 31.16 10.70 42.48
CA ALA A 9 32.46 10.61 41.85
C ALA A 9 32.38 10.67 40.30
N LEU A 10 31.29 10.18 39.71
CA LEU A 10 31.05 10.26 38.27
C LEU A 10 30.65 11.67 37.84
N VAL A 11 29.82 12.36 38.61
CA VAL A 11 29.45 13.76 38.35
C VAL A 11 30.66 14.68 38.46
N GLU A 12 31.55 14.46 39.44
CA GLU A 12 32.78 15.23 39.59
C GLU A 12 33.73 15.03 38.39
N LYS A 13 33.90 13.78 37.94
CA LYS A 13 34.68 13.46 36.72
C LYS A 13 34.10 14.09 35.46
N LEU A 14 32.78 14.10 35.31
CA LEU A 14 32.12 14.74 34.18
C LEU A 14 32.30 16.26 34.24
N SER A 15 32.12 16.88 35.40
CA SER A 15 32.32 18.32 35.56
C SER A 15 33.75 18.76 35.21
N ASN A 16 34.76 17.99 35.62
CA ASN A 16 36.16 18.25 35.27
C ASN A 16 36.45 18.06 33.77
N ALA A 17 35.73 17.16 33.09
CA ALA A 17 35.87 16.96 31.64
C ALA A 17 35.26 18.09 30.81
N PHE A 18 34.22 18.76 31.34
CA PHE A 18 33.53 19.86 30.66
C PHE A 18 34.04 21.25 31.04
N GLU A 19 34.84 21.37 32.10
CA GLU A 19 35.49 22.63 32.52
C GLU A 19 36.24 23.37 31.39
N PRO A 20 37.04 22.71 30.51
CA PRO A 20 37.73 23.43 29.42
C PRO A 20 36.79 23.88 28.28
N TYR A 21 35.54 23.40 28.24
CA TYR A 21 34.55 23.76 27.21
C TYR A 21 33.45 24.71 27.71
N LEU A 22 33.34 24.88 29.04
CA LEU A 22 32.46 25.84 29.69
C LEU A 22 33.11 27.24 29.67
N LYS A 23 33.12 27.89 28.51
CA LYS A 23 33.47 29.31 28.43
C LYS A 23 32.48 30.11 29.26
N ALA A 24 33.00 31.06 30.04
CA ALA A 24 32.17 31.86 30.92
C ALA A 24 31.13 32.66 30.10
N PRO A 25 29.90 32.86 30.60
CA PRO A 25 28.79 33.43 29.82
C PRO A 25 29.12 34.81 29.23
N HIS A 26 29.95 35.61 29.92
CA HIS A 26 30.40 36.91 29.45
C HIS A 26 31.34 36.85 28.24
N GLU A 27 32.10 35.76 28.06
CA GLU A 27 32.93 35.55 26.87
C GLU A 27 32.08 35.15 25.67
N LEU A 28 31.03 34.36 25.88
CA LEU A 28 30.05 34.01 24.85
C LEU A 28 29.28 35.23 24.37
N GLU A 29 28.90 36.13 25.28
CA GLU A 29 28.27 37.41 24.94
C GLU A 29 29.23 38.31 24.15
N ARG A 30 30.49 38.45 24.58
CA ARG A 30 31.51 39.19 23.81
C ARG A 30 31.74 38.62 22.41
N ILE A 31 31.80 37.30 22.28
CA ILE A 31 31.93 36.64 20.96
C ILE A 31 30.69 36.93 20.12
N ARG A 32 29.49 36.78 20.68
CA ARG A 32 28.23 37.04 19.96
C ARG A 32 28.11 38.50 19.53
N ASP A 33 28.53 39.44 20.37
CA ASP A 33 28.52 40.86 20.05
C ASP A 33 29.59 41.21 19.01
N SER A 34 30.77 40.58 19.05
CA SER A 34 31.78 40.74 18.00
C SER A 34 31.25 40.24 16.64
N ILE A 35 30.59 39.09 16.61
CA ILE A 35 29.98 38.52 15.40
C ILE A 35 28.84 39.42 14.90
N ARG A 36 27.99 39.92 15.81
CA ARG A 36 26.90 40.83 15.46
C ARG A 36 27.42 42.13 14.88
N SER A 37 28.49 42.69 15.44
CA SER A 37 29.16 43.88 14.90
C SER A 37 29.75 43.62 13.52
N TYR A 38 30.39 42.46 13.29
CA TYR A 38 30.94 42.07 12.00
C TYR A 38 29.85 41.84 10.93
N MET A 39 28.73 41.24 11.30
CA MET A 39 27.59 41.08 10.39
C MET A 39 26.94 42.43 10.05
N ALA A 40 26.84 43.35 11.03
CA ALA A 40 26.31 44.69 10.80
C ALA A 40 27.18 45.49 9.82
N THR A 41 28.51 45.44 9.97
CA THR A 41 29.44 46.08 9.03
C THR A 41 29.33 45.47 7.63
N LEU A 42 29.11 44.16 7.50
CA LEU A 42 28.91 43.50 6.21
C LEU A 42 27.61 43.96 5.51
N ILE A 43 26.56 44.23 6.27
CA ILE A 43 25.26 44.69 5.73
C ILE A 43 25.36 46.16 5.28
N GLU A 44 26.11 46.99 5.98
CA GLU A 44 26.41 48.37 5.56
C GLU A 44 27.25 48.39 4.28
N GLU A 45 28.25 47.52 4.15
CA GLU A 45 29.10 47.40 2.94
C GLU A 45 28.27 46.99 1.71
N ILE A 46 27.32 46.07 1.88
CA ILE A 46 26.36 45.65 0.82
C ILE A 46 25.38 46.77 0.45
N SER A 47 25.08 47.68 1.37
CA SER A 47 24.18 48.82 1.11
C SER A 47 24.90 49.94 0.35
N HIS A 48 26.20 50.13 0.57
CA HIS A 48 27.02 51.12 -0.12
C HIS A 48 27.48 50.67 -1.53
N GLU A 49 27.66 49.37 -1.79
CA GLU A 49 27.93 48.84 -3.14
C GLU A 49 26.74 48.98 -4.11
N LYS A 50 25.53 49.25 -3.59
CA LYS A 50 24.34 49.49 -4.43
C LYS A 50 24.33 50.86 -5.12
N SER A 51 25.37 51.68 -4.95
CA SER A 51 25.50 53.01 -5.60
C SER A 51 26.82 53.26 -6.33
N ALA A 52 27.73 52.28 -6.40
CA ALA A 52 28.96 52.41 -7.18
C ALA A 52 28.98 51.36 -8.31
N GLU A 53 28.57 51.80 -9.50
CA GLU A 53 28.87 51.11 -10.75
C GLU A 53 30.39 51.08 -10.99
N VAL A 54 30.88 49.89 -11.37
CA VAL A 54 32.09 49.64 -12.18
C VAL A 54 33.40 50.18 -11.62
N THR A 55 34.19 49.30 -10.99
CA THR A 55 35.59 49.12 -11.41
C THR A 55 36.10 47.75 -10.95
N GLU A 56 36.51 46.93 -11.92
CA GLU A 56 37.35 45.77 -11.67
C GLU A 56 38.61 46.21 -10.93
N ARG A 57 38.82 45.66 -9.73
CA ARG A 57 40.14 45.69 -9.10
C ARG A 57 40.35 44.37 -8.36
N GLU A 58 41.00 43.46 -9.06
CA GLU A 58 41.77 42.40 -8.43
C GLU A 58 42.84 43.05 -7.55
N GLU A 59 42.85 42.74 -6.25
CA GLU A 59 44.08 42.50 -5.49
C GLU A 59 43.77 41.93 -4.08
N ASN A 60 44.09 40.65 -3.94
CA ASN A 60 44.79 40.02 -2.82
C ASN A 60 44.26 40.13 -1.38
N GLY A 61 43.75 38.98 -0.90
CA GLY A 61 44.27 38.40 0.34
C GLY A 61 43.24 37.87 1.34
N SER A 62 42.61 36.71 1.07
CA SER A 62 42.34 35.68 2.10
C SER A 62 41.66 34.43 1.49
N GLY A 63 42.26 33.26 1.69
CA GLY A 63 41.66 31.91 1.67
C GLY A 63 40.61 31.54 0.58
N PRO A 64 40.95 30.71 -0.43
CA PRO A 64 40.05 30.37 -1.55
C PRO A 64 38.81 29.52 -1.18
N LEU A 65 38.71 29.03 0.05
CA LEU A 65 37.59 28.17 0.48
C LEU A 65 36.42 28.94 1.10
N VAL A 66 36.70 30.08 1.74
CA VAL A 66 35.68 30.89 2.45
C VAL A 66 35.02 31.87 1.49
N ASP A 67 35.74 32.33 0.47
CA ASP A 67 35.22 33.28 -0.51
C ASP A 67 34.22 32.62 -1.49
N GLY A 68 34.42 31.34 -1.80
CA GLY A 68 33.46 30.55 -2.60
C GLY A 68 32.13 30.35 -1.86
N LEU A 69 32.17 29.93 -0.59
CA LEU A 69 30.96 29.73 0.22
C LEU A 69 30.26 31.07 0.53
N ARG A 70 31.02 32.14 0.77
CA ARG A 70 30.49 33.51 0.90
C ARG A 70 29.81 33.96 -0.39
N GLY A 71 30.43 33.71 -1.54
CA GLY A 71 29.87 33.99 -2.86
C GLY A 71 28.57 33.22 -3.13
N GLU A 72 28.54 31.93 -2.79
CA GLU A 72 27.34 31.08 -2.90
C GLU A 72 26.23 31.54 -1.97
N TYR A 73 26.55 31.90 -0.72
CA TYR A 73 25.58 32.43 0.23
C TYR A 73 25.00 33.77 -0.27
N LEU A 74 25.84 34.68 -0.76
CA LEU A 74 25.38 35.95 -1.32
C LEU A 74 24.53 35.74 -2.59
N LYS A 75 24.87 34.75 -3.43
CA LYS A 75 24.07 34.37 -4.60
C LYS A 75 22.71 33.80 -4.19
N ALA A 76 22.67 32.94 -3.17
CA ALA A 76 21.44 32.39 -2.61
C ALA A 76 20.55 33.48 -1.97
N LEU A 77 21.16 34.45 -1.28
CA LEU A 77 20.45 35.55 -0.64
C LEU A 77 19.84 36.50 -1.68
N ARG A 78 20.58 36.82 -2.75
CA ARG A 78 20.06 37.59 -3.90
C ARG A 78 18.91 36.84 -4.60
N ALA A 79 19.04 35.53 -4.79
CA ALA A 79 17.98 34.71 -5.37
C ALA A 79 16.72 34.66 -4.48
N ASN A 80 16.89 34.59 -3.15
CA ASN A 80 15.78 34.61 -2.20
C ASN A 80 15.04 35.96 -2.22
N LEU A 81 15.78 37.08 -2.23
CA LEU A 81 15.19 38.42 -2.35
C LEU A 81 14.45 38.59 -3.68
N ALA A 82 15.02 38.12 -4.79
CA ALA A 82 14.33 38.14 -6.09
C ALA A 82 13.03 37.32 -6.07
N ALA A 83 13.06 36.12 -5.46
CA ALA A 83 11.87 35.28 -5.30
C ALA A 83 10.81 35.93 -4.41
N ARG A 84 11.19 36.61 -3.33
CA ARG A 84 10.27 37.38 -2.48
C ARG A 84 9.59 38.50 -3.26
N HIS A 85 10.37 39.29 -4.02
CA HIS A 85 9.78 40.34 -4.85
C HIS A 85 8.82 39.82 -5.91
N GLN A 86 9.10 38.65 -6.51
CA GLN A 86 8.17 38.01 -7.44
C GLN A 86 6.90 37.52 -6.74
N TYR A 87 7.04 36.94 -5.54
CA TYR A 87 5.91 36.52 -4.73
C TYR A 87 5.02 37.71 -4.34
N ASP A 88 5.61 38.80 -3.86
CA ASP A 88 4.88 40.03 -3.49
C ASP A 88 4.21 40.67 -4.71
N GLY A 89 4.84 40.59 -5.89
CA GLY A 89 4.25 41.00 -7.16
C GLY A 89 3.02 40.16 -7.55
N ILE A 90 3.08 38.84 -7.34
CA ILE A 90 1.94 37.94 -7.61
C ILE A 90 0.84 38.12 -6.56
N ALA A 91 1.21 38.30 -5.29
CA ALA A 91 0.27 38.53 -4.19
C ALA A 91 -0.50 39.85 -4.38
N SER A 92 0.19 40.93 -4.74
CA SER A 92 -0.45 42.22 -5.05
C SER A 92 -1.29 42.16 -6.33
N GLN A 93 -0.89 41.39 -7.35
CA GLN A 93 -1.72 41.13 -8.52
C GLN A 93 -2.99 40.34 -8.17
N ALA A 94 -2.89 39.34 -7.30
CA ALA A 94 -4.04 38.56 -6.82
C ALA A 94 -5.02 39.42 -6.00
N GLU A 95 -4.50 40.37 -5.21
CA GLU A 95 -5.32 41.35 -4.48
C GLU A 95 -6.00 42.35 -5.44
N SER A 96 -5.32 42.77 -6.51
CA SER A 96 -5.89 43.70 -7.50
C SER A 96 -6.96 43.07 -8.42
N HIS A 97 -6.96 41.74 -8.55
CA HIS A 97 -7.90 41.00 -9.41
C HIS A 97 -9.21 40.60 -8.70
N LEU A 98 -9.42 41.00 -7.45
CA LEU A 98 -10.72 40.95 -6.76
C LEU A 98 -11.58 42.15 -7.22
N PRO A 99 -12.67 41.95 -7.99
CA PRO A 99 -13.57 43.04 -8.31
C PRO A 99 -14.27 43.50 -7.04
N ASN A 100 -14.23 44.81 -6.78
CA ASN A 100 -15.08 45.51 -5.82
C ASN A 100 -16.56 45.21 -6.09
N LEU A 101 -17.08 44.13 -5.51
CA LEU A 101 -18.51 43.88 -5.39
C LEU A 101 -18.99 44.55 -4.11
N SER A 102 -19.47 45.77 -4.32
CA SER A 102 -20.31 46.56 -3.45
C SER A 102 -21.23 45.72 -2.58
N LEU A 103 -21.25 46.06 -1.28
CA LEU A 103 -22.20 45.58 -0.31
C LEU A 103 -23.64 45.70 -0.84
N GLN A 104 -24.31 44.56 -0.99
CA GLN A 104 -25.68 44.33 -0.53
C GLN A 104 -26.10 42.89 -0.86
N ASN A 105 -26.54 42.17 0.17
CA ASN A 105 -27.39 40.97 0.11
C ASN A 105 -26.75 39.67 -0.42
N SER A 106 -26.10 38.90 0.46
CA SER A 106 -26.28 37.43 0.57
C SER A 106 -25.36 36.86 1.66
N ALA A 107 -25.92 36.57 2.83
CA ALA A 107 -25.22 35.85 3.88
C ALA A 107 -25.20 34.32 3.65
N THR A 108 -25.86 33.81 2.61
CA THR A 108 -26.02 32.38 2.35
C THR A 108 -25.10 31.80 1.27
N SER A 109 -24.43 32.64 0.45
CA SER A 109 -23.56 32.14 -0.64
C SER A 109 -22.08 31.99 -0.25
N LYS A 110 -21.65 32.61 0.86
CA LYS A 110 -20.24 32.54 1.32
C LYS A 110 -19.89 31.18 1.93
N GLN A 111 -20.87 30.48 2.53
CA GLN A 111 -20.66 29.14 3.09
C GLN A 111 -20.41 28.09 1.99
N ASP A 112 -21.18 28.14 0.89
CA ASP A 112 -20.98 27.22 -0.25
C ASP A 112 -19.64 27.43 -0.96
N LEU A 113 -19.20 28.68 -1.12
CA LEU A 113 -17.87 28.99 -1.68
C LEU A 113 -16.75 28.56 -0.76
N SER A 114 -16.90 28.71 0.57
CA SER A 114 -15.90 28.24 1.54
C SER A 114 -15.83 26.71 1.59
N GLY A 115 -16.96 26.02 1.46
CA GLY A 115 -17.02 24.57 1.37
C GLY A 115 -16.41 24.04 0.07
N LEU A 116 -16.65 24.71 -1.06
CA LEU A 116 -16.04 24.38 -2.34
C LEU A 116 -14.52 24.64 -2.34
N LEU A 117 -14.07 25.72 -1.72
CA LEU A 117 -12.65 26.00 -1.52
C LEU A 117 -11.98 24.97 -0.62
N ASP A 118 -12.63 24.57 0.48
CA ASP A 118 -12.09 23.53 1.37
C ASP A 118 -12.06 22.16 0.68
N GLN A 119 -13.07 21.82 -0.12
CA GLN A 119 -13.06 20.64 -0.99
C GLN A 119 -11.93 20.69 -2.04
N HIS A 120 -11.70 21.86 -2.66
CA HIS A 120 -10.62 22.05 -3.62
C HIS A 120 -9.23 21.95 -2.96
N VAL A 121 -9.06 22.46 -1.75
CA VAL A 121 -7.82 22.33 -0.96
C VAL A 121 -7.59 20.88 -0.56
N LYS A 122 -8.63 20.14 -0.15
CA LYS A 122 -8.56 18.70 0.13
C LYS A 122 -8.17 17.93 -1.13
N LEU A 123 -8.72 18.28 -2.29
CA LEU A 123 -8.38 17.67 -3.58
C LEU A 123 -6.92 17.95 -3.97
N LEU A 124 -6.43 19.19 -3.81
CA LEU A 124 -5.03 19.53 -4.05
C LEU A 124 -4.08 18.78 -3.10
N ARG A 125 -4.46 18.62 -1.83
CA ARG A 125 -3.69 17.84 -0.86
C ARG A 125 -3.64 16.36 -1.26
N ALA A 126 -4.77 15.79 -1.68
CA ALA A 126 -4.85 14.43 -2.19
C ALA A 126 -4.02 14.24 -3.48
N GLN A 127 -4.04 15.21 -4.40
CA GLN A 127 -3.20 15.19 -5.61
C GLN A 127 -1.71 15.25 -5.28
N LYS A 128 -1.31 16.08 -4.30
CA LYS A 128 0.09 16.11 -3.83
C LYS A 128 0.49 14.78 -3.21
N GLN A 129 -0.35 14.20 -2.35
CA GLN A 129 -0.09 12.88 -1.76
C GLN A 129 0.03 11.80 -2.83
N HIS A 130 -0.87 11.80 -3.83
CA HIS A 130 -0.79 10.88 -4.96
C HIS A 130 0.52 11.06 -5.74
N ALA A 131 0.92 12.30 -6.05
CA ALA A 131 2.19 12.56 -6.72
C ALA A 131 3.38 12.03 -5.91
N THR A 132 3.39 12.22 -4.58
CA THR A 132 4.45 11.68 -3.72
C THR A 132 4.47 10.16 -3.70
N LEU A 133 3.29 9.51 -3.68
CA LEU A 133 3.19 8.06 -3.73
C LEU A 133 3.66 7.49 -5.06
N VAL A 134 3.34 8.17 -6.17
CA VAL A 134 3.84 7.82 -7.50
C VAL A 134 5.36 7.95 -7.54
N THR A 135 5.94 9.03 -7.02
CA THR A 135 7.41 9.16 -6.96
C THR A 135 8.06 8.09 -6.09
N LEU A 136 7.46 7.72 -4.95
CA LEU A 136 7.97 6.64 -4.10
C LEU A 136 7.87 5.28 -4.78
N LYS A 137 6.78 5.04 -5.52
CA LYS A 137 6.62 3.84 -6.33
C LYS A 137 7.68 3.77 -7.43
N ASP A 138 7.92 4.87 -8.14
CA ASP A 138 8.92 4.96 -9.20
C ASP A 138 10.33 4.72 -8.65
N GLU A 139 10.66 5.28 -7.49
CA GLU A 139 11.94 5.04 -6.79
C GLU A 139 12.06 3.58 -6.32
N LEU A 140 10.99 2.98 -5.82
CA LEU A 140 10.98 1.57 -5.43
C LEU A 140 11.17 0.66 -6.66
N GLU A 141 10.51 0.96 -7.78
CA GLU A 141 10.73 0.27 -9.05
C GLU A 141 12.14 0.49 -9.60
N HIS A 142 12.73 1.67 -9.40
CA HIS A 142 14.11 1.96 -9.76
C HIS A 142 15.10 1.17 -8.89
N ILE A 143 14.85 1.06 -7.58
CA ILE A 143 15.63 0.22 -6.66
C ILE A 143 15.48 -1.27 -7.01
N LYS A 144 14.27 -1.72 -7.35
CA LYS A 144 14.00 -3.11 -7.80
C LYS A 144 14.75 -3.42 -9.08
N ARG A 145 14.70 -2.53 -10.08
CA ARG A 145 15.47 -2.64 -11.33
C ARG A 145 16.98 -2.62 -11.08
N ARG A 146 17.47 -1.76 -10.20
CA ARG A 146 18.88 -1.70 -9.80
C ARG A 146 19.35 -2.98 -9.10
N ARG A 147 18.51 -3.58 -8.26
CA ARG A 147 18.78 -4.87 -7.61
C ARG A 147 18.79 -6.02 -8.61
N GLN A 148 17.87 -6.03 -9.58
CA GLN A 148 17.85 -7.01 -10.67
C GLN A 148 19.07 -6.87 -11.60
N ALA A 149 19.54 -5.64 -11.85
CA ALA A 149 20.77 -5.39 -12.60
C ALA A 149 22.03 -5.81 -11.83
N ALA A 150 22.05 -5.67 -10.50
CA ALA A 150 23.16 -6.15 -9.67
C ALA A 150 23.24 -7.69 -9.57
N VAL A 151 22.13 -8.40 -9.82
CA VAL A 151 22.08 -9.88 -9.89
C VAL A 151 22.60 -10.41 -11.23
N LEU A 152 22.61 -9.58 -12.29
CA LEU A 152 23.05 -9.99 -13.64
C LEU A 152 24.57 -9.96 -13.86
N ASP A 153 25.38 -9.48 -12.91
CA ASP A 153 26.85 -9.47 -13.02
C ASP A 153 27.55 -10.53 -12.14
N VAL A 154 26.79 -11.51 -11.62
CA VAL A 154 27.36 -12.69 -10.96
C VAL A 154 27.08 -13.92 -11.83
N ARG A 155 28.11 -14.30 -12.58
CA ARG A 155 28.23 -15.53 -13.36
C ARG A 155 27.81 -16.76 -12.51
N PRO A 156 26.93 -17.65 -13.01
CA PRO A 156 26.34 -18.70 -12.18
C PRO A 156 27.26 -19.91 -12.06
N THR A 157 27.50 -20.33 -10.82
CA THR A 157 27.91 -21.70 -10.48
C THR A 157 26.72 -22.41 -9.82
N PRO A 158 26.39 -23.66 -10.22
CA PRO A 158 25.21 -24.34 -9.72
C PRO A 158 25.57 -25.06 -8.42
N GLU A 159 25.02 -24.62 -7.29
CA GLU A 159 24.61 -25.50 -6.20
C GLU A 159 23.96 -24.71 -5.06
N MET A 160 22.94 -25.34 -4.48
CA MET A 160 22.20 -24.99 -3.26
C MET A 160 20.95 -24.12 -3.43
N ALA A 161 19.84 -24.86 -3.41
CA ALA A 161 18.50 -24.40 -3.19
C ALA A 161 18.31 -23.77 -1.80
N SER A 162 17.27 -22.93 -1.75
CA SER A 162 16.39 -22.63 -0.61
C SER A 162 16.99 -21.92 0.60
N THR A 163 16.96 -20.58 0.56
CA THR A 163 16.55 -19.74 1.70
C THR A 163 15.74 -18.55 1.18
N GLN A 164 14.49 -18.82 0.81
CA GLN A 164 13.51 -17.80 0.43
C GLN A 164 12.24 -18.05 1.21
N THR A 165 12.26 -17.64 2.48
CA THR A 165 11.08 -17.62 3.34
C THR A 165 11.24 -16.42 4.25
N ASN A 166 10.42 -15.39 4.03
CA ASN A 166 9.84 -14.46 5.01
C ASN A 166 9.46 -13.10 4.37
N SER A 167 10.11 -12.65 3.28
CA SER A 167 9.74 -11.38 2.63
C SER A 167 8.60 -11.51 1.60
N ASP A 168 8.44 -12.68 0.98
CA ASP A 168 7.39 -12.90 -0.03
C ASP A 168 6.01 -13.13 0.61
N THR A 169 5.96 -13.69 1.81
CA THR A 169 4.72 -13.88 2.57
C THR A 169 4.11 -12.55 2.99
N ASP A 170 4.91 -11.60 3.45
CA ASP A 170 4.43 -10.28 3.89
C ASP A 170 3.91 -9.44 2.71
N MET A 171 4.56 -9.55 1.55
CA MET A 171 4.07 -8.92 0.30
C MET A 171 2.78 -9.56 -0.21
N THR A 172 2.61 -10.88 -0.10
CA THR A 172 1.33 -11.53 -0.45
C THR A 172 0.20 -11.16 0.50
N ILE A 173 0.47 -11.06 1.81
CA ILE A 173 -0.53 -10.66 2.81
C ILE A 173 -0.95 -9.20 2.58
N LEU A 174 0.00 -8.32 2.27
CA LEU A 174 -0.27 -6.92 1.94
C LEU A 174 -1.06 -6.79 0.62
N ALA A 175 -0.69 -7.56 -0.40
CA ALA A 175 -1.42 -7.59 -1.68
C ALA A 175 -2.86 -8.08 -1.50
N ASP A 176 -3.08 -9.15 -0.72
CA ASP A 176 -4.41 -9.65 -0.40
C ASP A 176 -5.21 -8.66 0.44
N SER A 177 -4.56 -7.93 1.34
CA SER A 177 -5.17 -6.86 2.14
C SER A 177 -5.63 -5.70 1.25
N ILE A 178 -4.79 -5.30 0.31
CA ILE A 178 -5.12 -4.26 -0.67
C ILE A 178 -6.27 -4.72 -1.56
N ILE A 179 -6.24 -5.94 -2.10
CA ILE A 179 -7.33 -6.49 -2.92
C ILE A 179 -8.64 -6.55 -2.13
N ARG A 180 -8.60 -6.94 -0.85
CA ARG A 180 -9.77 -6.94 0.05
C ARG A 180 -10.30 -5.52 0.27
N SER A 181 -9.42 -4.54 0.49
CA SER A 181 -9.80 -3.13 0.66
C SER A 181 -10.41 -2.53 -0.60
N VAL A 182 -9.88 -2.86 -1.79
CA VAL A 182 -10.40 -2.42 -3.08
C VAL A 182 -11.77 -3.02 -3.34
N LYS A 183 -11.95 -4.33 -3.09
CA LYS A 183 -13.26 -4.99 -3.20
C LYS A 183 -14.29 -4.41 -2.20
N ALA A 184 -13.85 -4.04 -1.01
CA ALA A 184 -14.71 -3.37 -0.03
C ALA A 184 -15.12 -1.97 -0.51
N LEU A 185 -14.20 -1.21 -1.09
CA LEU A 185 -14.47 0.09 -1.68
C LEU A 185 -15.43 -0.01 -2.87
N GLU A 186 -15.22 -0.98 -3.77
CA GLU A 186 -16.11 -1.23 -4.91
C GLU A 186 -17.54 -1.55 -4.45
N ARG A 187 -17.69 -2.40 -3.41
CA ARG A 187 -18.99 -2.69 -2.80
C ARG A 187 -19.62 -1.44 -2.21
N ALA A 188 -18.85 -0.62 -1.49
CA ALA A 188 -19.33 0.63 -0.90
C ALA A 188 -19.77 1.63 -1.97
N VAL A 189 -19.03 1.75 -3.08
CA VAL A 189 -19.40 2.62 -4.22
C VAL A 189 -20.66 2.12 -4.91
N VAL A 190 -20.80 0.81 -5.12
CA VAL A 190 -22.03 0.24 -5.70
C VAL A 190 -23.23 0.43 -4.77
N GLN A 191 -23.04 0.28 -3.45
CA GLN A 191 -24.08 0.53 -2.45
C GLN A 191 -24.48 2.01 -2.43
N ALA A 192 -23.53 2.93 -2.42
CA ALA A 192 -23.78 4.36 -2.47
C ALA A 192 -24.51 4.76 -3.77
N HIS A 193 -24.11 4.22 -4.91
CA HIS A 193 -24.77 4.50 -6.18
C HIS A 193 -26.19 3.91 -6.24
N ARG A 194 -26.44 2.75 -5.63
CA ARG A 194 -27.79 2.21 -5.47
C ARG A 194 -28.64 3.10 -4.56
N GLN A 195 -28.08 3.60 -3.47
CA GLN A 195 -28.75 4.52 -2.56
C GLN A 195 -29.10 5.84 -3.26
N GLU A 196 -28.16 6.41 -4.01
CA GLU A 196 -28.40 7.61 -4.83
C GLU A 196 -29.54 7.38 -5.84
N ASN A 197 -29.51 6.27 -6.58
CA ASN A 197 -30.58 5.94 -7.53
C ASN A 197 -31.92 5.69 -6.83
N HIS A 198 -31.91 5.09 -5.64
CA HIS A 198 -33.11 4.90 -4.84
C HIS A 198 -33.68 6.24 -4.36
N GLU A 199 -32.85 7.13 -3.85
CA GLU A 199 -33.24 8.46 -3.41
C GLU A 199 -33.73 9.31 -4.59
N LYS A 200 -33.06 9.23 -5.74
CA LYS A 200 -33.48 9.92 -6.97
C LYS A 200 -34.85 9.43 -7.47
N THR A 201 -35.08 8.12 -7.49
CA THR A 201 -36.38 7.57 -7.90
C THR A 201 -37.48 7.88 -6.89
N SER A 202 -37.18 7.87 -5.59
CA SER A 202 -38.09 8.34 -4.54
C SER A 202 -38.44 9.83 -4.70
N LEU A 203 -37.45 10.65 -5.05
CA LEU A 203 -37.63 12.09 -5.31
C LEU A 203 -38.46 12.33 -6.58
N GLU A 204 -38.22 11.58 -7.66
CA GLU A 204 -39.04 11.65 -8.87
C GLU A 204 -40.49 11.21 -8.61
N ASN A 205 -40.70 10.13 -7.85
CA ASN A 205 -42.03 9.68 -7.45
C ASN A 205 -42.77 10.73 -6.61
N THR A 206 -42.11 11.33 -5.63
CA THR A 206 -42.71 12.42 -4.82
C THR A 206 -42.98 13.67 -5.64
N LYS A 207 -42.12 14.02 -6.60
CA LYS A 207 -42.38 15.11 -7.57
C LYS A 207 -43.59 14.84 -8.45
N LEU A 208 -43.79 13.60 -8.92
CA LEU A 208 -44.96 13.22 -9.70
C LEU A 208 -46.24 13.30 -8.86
N VAL A 209 -46.19 12.82 -7.61
CA VAL A 209 -47.30 12.96 -6.65
C VAL A 209 -47.62 14.44 -6.38
N ALA A 210 -46.60 15.29 -6.19
CA ALA A 210 -46.77 16.73 -5.99
C ALA A 210 -47.32 17.46 -7.22
N SER A 211 -46.88 17.08 -8.43
CA SER A 211 -47.37 17.64 -9.70
C SER A 211 -48.84 17.28 -9.96
N ASN A 212 -49.27 16.08 -9.53
CA ASN A 212 -50.66 15.65 -9.60
C ASN A 212 -51.57 16.31 -8.54
N MET A 213 -51.00 16.90 -7.48
CA MET A 213 -51.72 17.66 -6.43
C MET A 213 -51.91 19.15 -6.76
N THR A 214 -51.63 19.59 -7.99
CA THR A 214 -51.78 20.99 -8.45
C THR A 214 -53.22 21.51 -8.48
N ASN A 215 -54.23 20.66 -8.21
CA ASN A 215 -55.64 21.05 -8.08
C ASN A 215 -56.11 21.31 -6.63
N THR A 216 -55.20 21.53 -5.69
CA THR A 216 -55.51 21.73 -4.26
C THR A 216 -55.79 23.19 -3.88
N THR A 217 -56.74 23.38 -2.95
CA THR A 217 -57.15 24.66 -2.36
C THR A 217 -55.96 25.41 -1.73
N SER A 218 -55.92 26.74 -1.87
CA SER A 218 -54.83 27.60 -1.38
C SER A 218 -54.51 27.41 0.12
N GLN A 219 -55.52 27.10 0.94
CA GLN A 219 -55.37 26.82 2.36
C GLN A 219 -54.63 25.50 2.65
N LEU A 220 -54.88 24.45 1.86
CA LEU A 220 -54.17 23.17 2.00
C LEU A 220 -52.69 23.32 1.62
N ARG A 221 -52.39 24.16 0.62
CA ARG A 221 -51.01 24.50 0.24
C ARG A 221 -50.28 25.26 1.34
N LEU A 222 -50.93 26.24 1.97
CA LEU A 222 -50.33 26.96 3.10
C LEU A 222 -50.08 26.03 4.29
N HIS A 223 -51.00 25.12 4.59
CA HIS A 223 -50.81 24.13 5.63
C HIS A 223 -49.65 23.17 5.31
N ALA A 224 -49.61 22.61 4.09
CA ALA A 224 -48.52 21.74 3.65
C ALA A 224 -47.17 22.45 3.72
N LEU A 225 -47.09 23.72 3.26
CA LEU A 225 -45.87 24.52 3.31
C LEU A 225 -45.46 24.85 4.76
N SER A 226 -46.43 25.08 5.66
CA SER A 226 -46.15 25.26 7.08
C SER A 226 -45.62 23.98 7.74
N THR A 227 -46.07 22.81 7.27
CA THR A 227 -45.63 21.50 7.78
C THR A 227 -44.26 21.13 7.23
N THR A 228 -44.00 21.32 5.94
CA THR A 228 -42.66 21.11 5.37
C THR A 228 -41.66 22.09 5.97
N ARG A 229 -42.05 23.34 6.24
CA ARG A 229 -41.20 24.28 6.98
C ARG A 229 -40.87 23.76 8.38
N ARG A 230 -41.82 23.14 9.07
CA ARG A 230 -41.64 22.61 10.43
C ARG A 230 -40.76 21.36 10.42
N GLU A 231 -40.95 20.45 9.47
CA GLU A 231 -40.09 19.28 9.28
C GLU A 231 -38.68 19.67 8.86
N LEU A 232 -38.51 20.60 7.93
CA LEU A 232 -37.18 21.09 7.55
C LEU A 232 -36.50 21.82 8.71
N ALA A 233 -37.25 22.59 9.51
CA ALA A 233 -36.71 23.18 10.73
C ALA A 233 -36.27 22.10 11.72
N ALA A 234 -37.09 21.07 11.96
CA ALA A 234 -36.74 19.95 12.83
C ALA A 234 -35.52 19.16 12.31
N TRP A 235 -35.44 18.93 10.99
CA TRP A 235 -34.31 18.24 10.38
C TRP A 235 -33.02 19.06 10.45
N VAL A 236 -33.10 20.39 10.30
CA VAL A 236 -31.95 21.29 10.49
C VAL A 236 -31.55 21.32 11.96
N GLU A 237 -32.50 21.35 12.89
CA GLU A 237 -32.24 21.26 14.33
C GLU A 237 -31.57 19.93 14.69
N GLU A 238 -32.07 18.80 14.19
CA GLU A 238 -31.47 17.47 14.37
C GLU A 238 -30.10 17.36 13.70
N SER A 239 -29.92 17.91 12.50
CA SER A 239 -28.62 17.93 11.81
C SER A 239 -27.61 18.81 12.54
N LEU A 240 -28.05 19.93 13.13
CA LEU A 240 -27.23 20.77 13.98
C LEU A 240 -26.93 20.09 15.32
N GLU A 241 -27.87 19.34 15.90
CA GLU A 241 -27.66 18.53 17.10
C GLU A 241 -26.66 17.39 16.85
N MET A 242 -26.73 16.72 15.69
CA MET A 242 -25.76 15.72 15.28
C MET A 242 -24.36 16.34 15.05
N CYS A 243 -24.30 17.53 14.46
CA CYS A 243 -23.03 18.26 14.29
C CYS A 243 -22.48 18.86 15.61
N GLN A 244 -23.32 19.02 16.64
CA GLN A 244 -22.91 19.52 17.97
C GLN A 244 -22.66 18.39 18.97
N GLY A 245 -23.32 17.24 18.80
CA GLY A 245 -23.19 16.03 19.62
C GLY A 245 -22.00 15.15 19.25
N GLU A 246 -21.39 15.35 18.08
CA GLU A 246 -20.11 14.76 17.68
C GLU A 246 -18.92 15.65 18.09
N ASN A 247 -19.00 16.23 19.30
CA ASN A 247 -17.86 16.79 20.02
C ASN A 247 -17.50 15.88 21.21
N ASN A 248 -17.73 14.58 21.07
CA ASN A 248 -16.90 13.60 21.74
C ASN A 248 -15.56 13.68 21.03
N GLU A 249 -14.55 14.14 21.77
CA GLU A 249 -13.16 13.97 21.37
C GLU A 249 -12.98 12.57 20.78
N PRO A 250 -12.29 12.42 19.65
CA PRO A 250 -11.81 11.10 19.29
C PRO A 250 -11.01 10.62 20.49
N ASP A 251 -11.43 9.48 21.04
CA ASP A 251 -10.68 8.70 22.02
C ASP A 251 -9.20 8.84 21.68
N HIS A 252 -8.51 9.57 22.54
CA HIS A 252 -7.08 9.73 22.51
C HIS A 252 -6.54 8.35 22.88
N VAL A 253 -6.47 7.45 21.90
CA VAL A 253 -5.88 6.13 22.09
C VAL A 253 -4.49 6.36 22.65
N ASP A 254 -4.29 5.85 23.85
CA ASP A 254 -3.16 6.10 24.73
C ASP A 254 -1.83 5.99 23.97
N MET A 255 -1.12 7.11 23.84
CA MET A 255 0.26 7.15 23.36
C MET A 255 1.26 6.58 24.40
N GLU A 256 0.81 6.14 25.57
CA GLU A 256 1.67 5.48 26.57
C GLU A 256 1.93 3.99 26.25
N ASP A 257 1.04 3.32 25.51
CA ASP A 257 1.21 1.90 25.13
C ASP A 257 2.16 1.69 23.93
N ALA A 258 2.49 2.76 23.20
CA ALA A 258 3.45 2.72 22.10
C ALA A 258 4.90 2.68 22.58
N GLU A 259 5.22 3.32 23.72
CA GLU A 259 6.59 3.38 24.24
C GLU A 259 7.01 2.05 24.90
N PHE A 260 6.07 1.35 25.54
CA PHE A 260 6.29 0.00 26.07
C PHE A 260 6.50 -1.05 24.97
N ASN A 261 5.85 -0.89 23.82
CA ASN A 261 6.01 -1.78 22.67
C ASN A 261 7.32 -1.58 21.89
N ILE A 262 7.92 -0.38 21.92
CA ILE A 262 9.20 -0.12 21.24
C ILE A 262 10.31 -0.88 21.96
N SER A 263 10.38 -0.81 23.30
CA SER A 263 11.40 -1.54 24.06
C SER A 263 11.28 -3.06 23.88
N ASP A 264 10.05 -3.59 23.86
CA ASP A 264 9.80 -5.00 23.60
C ASP A 264 10.16 -5.41 22.16
N SER A 265 10.00 -4.51 21.20
CA SER A 265 10.41 -4.74 19.81
C SER A 265 11.94 -4.72 19.65
N GLU A 266 12.63 -3.82 20.35
CA GLU A 266 14.10 -3.76 20.38
C GLU A 266 14.69 -5.02 21.02
N GLN A 267 14.13 -5.49 22.14
CA GLN A 267 14.57 -6.73 22.76
C GLN A 267 14.35 -7.96 21.86
N LYS A 268 13.26 -7.99 21.08
CA LYS A 268 13.02 -9.05 20.08
C LYS A 268 14.02 -8.99 18.94
N ILE A 269 14.37 -7.79 18.47
CA ILE A 269 15.38 -7.59 17.43
C ILE A 269 16.76 -8.02 17.94
N ASP A 270 17.14 -7.63 19.15
CA ASP A 270 18.40 -8.04 19.78
C ASP A 270 18.47 -9.55 19.97
N HIS A 271 17.38 -10.19 20.39
CA HIS A 271 17.31 -11.63 20.50
C HIS A 271 17.49 -12.32 19.14
N GLN A 272 16.79 -11.85 18.10
CA GLN A 272 16.94 -12.39 16.74
C GLN A 272 18.35 -12.16 16.18
N TYR A 273 18.96 -11.01 16.48
CA TYR A 273 20.32 -10.70 16.06
C TYR A 273 21.36 -11.58 16.76
N ASN A 274 21.18 -11.86 18.06
CA ASN A 274 22.03 -12.79 18.79
C ASN A 274 21.91 -14.22 18.24
N LEU A 275 20.69 -14.68 17.95
CA LEU A 275 20.48 -15.98 17.29
C LEU A 275 21.17 -16.06 15.92
N TYR A 276 21.11 -14.97 15.14
CA TYR A 276 21.82 -14.86 13.87
C TYR A 276 23.35 -14.93 14.06
N LEU A 277 23.90 -14.21 15.04
CA LEU A 277 25.34 -14.25 15.34
C LEU A 277 25.80 -15.64 15.78
N GLU A 278 25.03 -16.32 16.63
CA GLU A 278 25.34 -17.69 17.02
C GLU A 278 25.31 -18.66 15.84
N ALA A 279 24.29 -18.57 14.98
CA ALA A 279 24.20 -19.40 13.78
C ALA A 279 25.40 -19.16 12.85
N ARG A 280 25.80 -17.89 12.68
CA ARG A 280 26.98 -17.51 11.90
C ARG A 280 28.28 -18.02 12.53
N GLN A 281 28.40 -17.98 13.86
CA GLN A 281 29.56 -18.51 14.57
C GLN A 281 29.63 -20.04 14.46
N ARG A 282 28.50 -20.74 14.52
CA ARG A 282 28.42 -22.19 14.28
C ARG A 282 28.87 -22.53 12.86
N LEU A 283 28.39 -21.80 11.85
CA LEU A 283 28.83 -21.98 10.46
C LEU A 283 30.33 -21.73 10.30
N LEU A 284 30.86 -20.65 10.88
CA LEU A 284 32.29 -20.36 10.84
C LEU A 284 33.12 -21.43 11.54
N SER A 285 32.64 -21.98 12.66
CA SER A 285 33.29 -23.08 13.36
C SER A 285 33.27 -24.37 12.54
N ALA A 286 32.16 -24.69 11.88
CA ALA A 286 32.04 -25.84 10.99
C ALA A 286 32.98 -25.71 9.77
N VAL A 287 33.05 -24.53 9.17
CA VAL A 287 33.99 -24.23 8.08
C VAL A 287 35.44 -24.30 8.57
N ALA A 288 35.74 -23.83 9.79
CA ALA A 288 37.06 -23.93 10.38
C ALA A 288 37.45 -25.39 10.65
N THR A 289 36.52 -26.24 11.11
CA THR A 289 36.76 -27.68 11.25
C THR A 289 36.96 -28.40 9.92
N LEU A 290 36.27 -27.95 8.86
CA LEU A 290 36.45 -28.49 7.50
C LEU A 290 37.76 -28.01 6.84
N LYS A 291 38.25 -26.83 7.22
CA LYS A 291 39.53 -26.28 6.77
C LYS A 291 40.72 -26.68 7.65
N ALA A 292 40.49 -27.38 8.76
CA ALA A 292 41.57 -27.92 9.58
C ALA A 292 42.27 -29.04 8.78
N PRO A 293 43.60 -28.96 8.58
CA PRO A 293 44.33 -30.00 7.88
C PRO A 293 44.19 -31.32 8.65
N LEU A 294 43.82 -32.38 7.93
CA LEU A 294 43.73 -33.75 8.43
C LEU A 294 45.04 -34.10 9.18
N PRO A 295 44.99 -34.62 10.42
CA PRO A 295 46.20 -35.09 11.08
C PRO A 295 46.78 -36.25 10.27
N GLU A 296 47.95 -36.02 9.67
CA GLU A 296 48.77 -37.05 9.04
C GLU A 296 49.09 -38.13 10.08
N THR A 297 48.45 -39.29 9.94
CA THR A 297 48.85 -40.49 10.66
C THR A 297 50.20 -40.93 10.10
N SER A 298 51.27 -40.50 10.78
CA SER A 298 52.64 -40.96 10.57
C SER A 298 52.74 -42.47 10.82
N SER A 299 52.91 -43.24 9.74
CA SER A 299 53.48 -44.59 9.80
C SER A 299 54.27 -44.85 8.51
N HIS A 300 55.39 -44.15 8.38
CA HIS A 300 56.44 -44.50 7.42
C HIS A 300 57.17 -45.76 7.91
N GLY A 301 57.00 -46.85 7.18
CA GLY A 301 57.89 -48.01 7.20
C GLY A 301 58.48 -48.19 5.80
N THR A 302 59.55 -47.47 5.50
CA THR A 302 60.34 -47.63 4.28
C THR A 302 61.33 -48.78 4.42
N LEU A 303 61.28 -49.78 3.54
CA LEU A 303 62.46 -50.52 3.11
C LEU A 303 62.35 -50.82 1.61
N ASN A 304 63.37 -50.36 0.89
CA ASN A 304 63.65 -50.62 -0.52
C ASN A 304 64.13 -52.07 -0.72
N GLU A 305 63.82 -52.70 -1.86
CA GLU A 305 64.83 -53.44 -2.65
C GLU A 305 64.34 -53.83 -4.06
N LYS A 306 65.29 -54.23 -4.91
CA LYS A 306 65.32 -54.08 -6.37
C LYS A 306 64.67 -55.24 -7.16
N GLU A 307 64.31 -54.89 -8.40
CA GLU A 307 64.28 -55.68 -9.66
C GLU A 307 64.34 -57.21 -9.59
N VAL A 308 63.31 -57.90 -10.14
CA VAL A 308 63.47 -59.13 -10.94
C VAL A 308 62.41 -59.20 -12.05
N ASN A 309 62.87 -59.70 -13.20
CA ASN A 309 62.26 -59.87 -14.51
C ASN A 309 60.90 -60.60 -14.61
N GLN A 310 60.19 -60.24 -15.69
CA GLN A 310 59.36 -61.06 -16.60
C GLN A 310 58.84 -62.42 -16.07
N LEU A 311 57.52 -62.54 -15.95
CA LEU A 311 56.83 -63.75 -16.39
C LEU A 311 55.38 -63.44 -16.79
N SER A 312 55.07 -63.71 -18.06
CA SER A 312 53.72 -63.94 -18.54
C SER A 312 53.05 -65.02 -17.70
N THR A 313 51.87 -64.77 -17.14
CA THR A 313 50.73 -65.71 -17.16
C THR A 313 49.53 -65.10 -16.44
N ASN A 314 48.41 -65.03 -17.19
CA ASN A 314 47.03 -65.12 -16.72
C ASN A 314 46.78 -64.73 -15.26
N THR A 315 46.47 -63.46 -15.04
CA THR A 315 45.77 -63.04 -13.83
C THR A 315 44.39 -63.69 -13.85
N ILE A 316 44.31 -64.76 -13.08
CA ILE A 316 43.10 -65.46 -12.66
C ILE A 316 42.07 -64.40 -12.27
N PHE A 317 40.91 -64.43 -12.94
CA PHE A 317 39.71 -63.76 -12.50
C PHE A 317 39.47 -64.13 -11.03
N THR A 318 39.64 -63.16 -10.14
CA THR A 318 39.27 -63.27 -8.74
C THR A 318 37.77 -63.52 -8.68
N SER A 319 37.37 -64.64 -8.08
CA SER A 319 35.99 -65.10 -7.89
C SER A 319 35.04 -64.03 -7.32
N GLU A 320 35.56 -63.02 -6.61
CA GLU A 320 34.79 -61.88 -6.10
C GLU A 320 34.16 -61.01 -7.20
N GLY A 321 34.81 -60.87 -8.37
CA GLY A 321 34.28 -60.07 -9.47
C GLY A 321 33.03 -60.69 -10.09
N HIS A 322 32.98 -62.02 -10.17
CA HIS A 322 31.82 -62.76 -10.68
C HIS A 322 30.64 -62.78 -9.70
N ASP A 323 30.89 -62.79 -8.39
CA ASP A 323 29.83 -62.71 -7.37
C ASP A 323 29.19 -61.32 -7.29
N LEU A 324 29.98 -60.24 -7.48
CA LEU A 324 29.43 -58.89 -7.59
C LEU A 324 28.63 -58.70 -8.89
N LEU A 325 29.12 -59.23 -10.02
CA LEU A 325 28.39 -59.23 -11.28
C LEU A 325 27.06 -59.98 -11.17
N ASN A 326 27.06 -61.14 -10.50
CA ASN A 326 25.84 -61.91 -10.22
C ASN A 326 24.85 -61.16 -9.34
N LYS A 327 25.31 -60.43 -8.32
CA LYS A 327 24.44 -59.61 -7.44
C LYS A 327 23.87 -58.40 -8.19
N VAL A 328 24.67 -57.73 -9.01
CA VAL A 328 24.19 -56.62 -9.85
C VAL A 328 23.17 -57.12 -10.87
N GLU A 329 23.40 -58.28 -11.49
CA GLU A 329 22.48 -58.86 -12.46
C GLU A 329 21.18 -59.38 -11.81
N LYS A 330 21.26 -59.97 -10.61
CA LYS A 330 20.09 -60.50 -9.89
C LYS A 330 19.27 -59.45 -9.18
N ASP A 331 19.90 -58.42 -8.61
CA ASP A 331 19.22 -57.48 -7.72
C ASP A 331 19.03 -56.10 -8.38
N LEU A 332 20.07 -55.56 -9.03
CA LEU A 332 20.04 -54.19 -9.57
C LEU A 332 19.33 -54.11 -10.93
N LEU A 333 19.50 -55.13 -11.79
CA LEU A 333 18.90 -55.14 -13.13
C LEU A 333 17.36 -55.24 -13.08
N PRO A 334 16.75 -56.12 -12.26
CA PRO A 334 15.30 -56.14 -12.08
C PRO A 334 14.77 -54.88 -11.40
N ALA A 335 15.50 -54.32 -10.42
CA ALA A 335 15.12 -53.06 -9.79
C ALA A 335 15.11 -51.89 -10.80
N SER A 336 16.10 -51.83 -11.69
CA SER A 336 16.16 -50.83 -12.77
C SER A 336 15.03 -51.03 -13.79
N GLN A 337 14.72 -52.28 -14.15
CA GLN A 337 13.57 -52.59 -15.01
C GLN A 337 12.25 -52.20 -14.36
N GLN A 338 12.07 -52.49 -13.07
CA GLN A 338 10.90 -52.09 -12.31
C GLN A 338 10.77 -50.57 -12.24
N GLN A 339 11.87 -49.84 -12.03
CA GLN A 339 11.87 -48.38 -12.08
C GLN A 339 11.42 -47.86 -13.45
N ARG A 340 11.88 -48.46 -14.55
CA ARG A 340 11.45 -48.08 -15.91
C ARG A 340 9.96 -48.33 -16.13
N VAL A 341 9.45 -49.46 -15.64
CA VAL A 341 8.02 -49.78 -15.72
C VAL A 341 7.19 -48.79 -14.89
N LEU A 342 7.62 -48.49 -13.66
CA LEU A 342 6.97 -47.49 -12.80
C LEU A 342 6.99 -46.09 -13.41
N GLN A 343 8.12 -45.70 -14.01
CA GLN A 343 8.22 -44.43 -14.73
C GLN A 343 7.27 -44.39 -15.94
N GLY A 344 7.12 -45.50 -16.66
CA GLY A 344 6.14 -45.64 -17.74
C GLY A 344 4.70 -45.55 -17.26
N HIS A 345 4.38 -46.15 -16.10
CA HIS A 345 3.06 -45.99 -15.48
C HIS A 345 2.80 -44.56 -15.01
N LEU A 346 3.81 -43.87 -14.49
CA LEU A 346 3.70 -42.48 -14.06
C LEU A 346 3.46 -41.57 -15.25
N SER A 347 4.23 -41.71 -16.34
CA SER A 347 4.00 -40.94 -17.56
C SER A 347 2.64 -41.21 -18.19
N PHE A 348 2.16 -42.46 -18.14
CA PHE A 348 0.81 -42.81 -18.62
C PHE A 348 -0.28 -42.18 -17.75
N ALA A 349 -0.11 -42.18 -16.42
CA ALA A 349 -1.04 -41.54 -15.51
C ALA A 349 -1.07 -40.01 -15.70
N ASP A 350 0.09 -39.40 -15.94
CA ASP A 350 0.19 -37.96 -16.24
C ASP A 350 -0.49 -37.62 -17.58
N GLU A 351 -0.26 -38.41 -18.63
CA GLU A 351 -0.92 -38.23 -19.93
C GLU A 351 -2.44 -38.40 -19.81
N GLN A 352 -2.89 -39.40 -19.04
CA GLN A 352 -4.31 -39.59 -18.79
C GLN A 352 -4.91 -38.42 -18.00
N LEU A 353 -4.20 -37.91 -17.00
CA LEU A 353 -4.63 -36.74 -16.24
C LEU A 353 -4.68 -35.48 -17.10
N GLU A 354 -3.70 -35.25 -17.98
CA GLU A 354 -3.71 -34.13 -18.92
C GLU A 354 -4.87 -34.23 -19.91
N ASN A 355 -5.15 -35.44 -20.43
CA ASN A 355 -6.30 -35.69 -21.30
C ASN A 355 -7.62 -35.37 -20.59
N GLU A 356 -7.83 -35.87 -19.37
CA GLU A 356 -9.04 -35.60 -18.57
C GLU A 356 -9.17 -34.10 -18.23
N ILE A 357 -8.06 -33.44 -17.87
CA ILE A 357 -8.06 -31.98 -17.65
C ILE A 357 -8.46 -31.25 -18.93
N SER A 358 -7.91 -31.63 -20.07
CA SER A 358 -8.24 -31.00 -21.36
C SER A 358 -9.70 -31.23 -21.75
N ASP A 359 -10.25 -32.42 -21.48
CA ASP A 359 -11.64 -32.76 -21.76
C ASP A 359 -12.61 -31.99 -20.85
N THR A 360 -12.31 -31.89 -19.56
CA THR A 360 -13.12 -31.06 -18.63
C THR A 360 -13.08 -29.59 -19.00
N ILE A 361 -11.91 -29.08 -19.41
CA ILE A 361 -11.69 -27.73 -19.95
C ILE A 361 -12.58 -27.47 -21.17
N ASN A 362 -12.57 -28.38 -22.14
CA ASN A 362 -13.38 -28.28 -23.36
C ASN A 362 -14.87 -28.34 -23.05
N MET A 363 -15.28 -29.20 -22.11
CA MET A 363 -16.66 -29.29 -21.66
C MET A 363 -17.12 -28.00 -20.97
N LEU A 364 -16.28 -27.41 -20.11
CA LEU A 364 -16.56 -26.14 -19.43
C LEU A 364 -16.69 -24.98 -20.41
N ASP A 365 -15.87 -24.94 -21.47
CA ASP A 365 -15.98 -23.92 -22.51
C ASP A 365 -17.28 -24.06 -23.32
N ARG A 366 -17.69 -25.30 -23.66
CA ARG A 366 -18.99 -25.54 -24.31
C ARG A 366 -20.16 -25.11 -23.42
N LEU A 367 -20.14 -25.51 -22.14
CA LEU A 367 -21.16 -25.10 -21.17
C LEU A 367 -21.21 -23.59 -21.03
N ARG A 368 -20.05 -22.93 -21.06
CA ARG A 368 -19.97 -21.47 -21.01
C ARG A 368 -20.67 -20.81 -22.21
N ASP A 369 -20.44 -21.32 -23.42
CA ASP A 369 -21.07 -20.79 -24.63
C ASP A 369 -22.60 -20.98 -24.62
N GLU A 370 -23.07 -22.10 -24.03
CA GLU A 370 -24.49 -22.42 -23.87
C GLU A 370 -25.17 -21.68 -22.69
N SER A 371 -24.39 -21.14 -21.76
CA SER A 371 -24.89 -20.50 -20.55
C SER A 371 -25.61 -19.19 -20.82
N GLN A 372 -26.91 -19.18 -20.61
CA GLN A 372 -27.70 -17.94 -20.60
C GLN A 372 -27.39 -17.07 -19.37
N LEU A 373 -26.94 -17.68 -18.28
CA LEU A 373 -26.61 -16.97 -17.04
C LEU A 373 -25.37 -16.07 -17.23
N LEU A 374 -24.34 -16.59 -17.88
CA LEU A 374 -23.14 -15.81 -18.20
C LEU A 374 -23.40 -14.70 -19.22
N GLN A 375 -24.37 -14.91 -20.13
CA GLN A 375 -24.82 -13.88 -21.06
C GLN A 375 -25.58 -12.76 -20.35
N ALA A 376 -26.40 -13.10 -19.35
CA ALA A 376 -27.15 -12.14 -18.55
C ALA A 376 -26.25 -11.33 -17.59
N PHE A 377 -25.20 -11.96 -17.03
CA PHE A 377 -24.28 -11.34 -16.06
C PHE A 377 -22.81 -11.47 -16.51
N PRO A 378 -22.37 -10.74 -17.55
CA PRO A 378 -20.99 -10.82 -18.02
C PRO A 378 -20.02 -10.13 -17.06
N ILE A 379 -18.89 -10.77 -16.75
CA ILE A 379 -17.76 -10.11 -16.07
C ILE A 379 -17.12 -9.12 -17.04
N LEU A 380 -17.39 -7.83 -16.85
CA LEU A 380 -16.83 -6.76 -17.68
C LEU A 380 -15.29 -6.69 -17.60
N ALA A 381 -14.70 -7.09 -16.48
CA ALA A 381 -13.24 -7.10 -16.28
C ALA A 381 -12.48 -8.11 -17.16
N GLN A 382 -13.15 -9.15 -17.68
CA GLN A 382 -12.56 -10.15 -18.58
C GLN A 382 -13.05 -10.02 -20.03
N SER A 383 -13.92 -9.03 -20.31
CA SER A 383 -14.33 -8.74 -21.67
C SER A 383 -13.13 -8.17 -22.44
N ARG A 384 -12.81 -8.80 -23.58
CA ARG A 384 -11.73 -8.39 -24.50
C ARG A 384 -11.79 -6.90 -24.90
N ARG A 385 -12.97 -6.26 -24.80
CA ARG A 385 -13.14 -4.82 -25.06
C ARG A 385 -12.65 -3.92 -23.91
N PHE A 386 -12.67 -4.41 -22.67
CA PHE A 386 -12.19 -3.69 -21.48
C PHE A 386 -10.75 -4.04 -21.11
N GLU A 387 -10.21 -5.15 -21.62
CA GLU A 387 -8.81 -5.54 -21.48
C GLU A 387 -7.83 -4.47 -22.02
N HIS A 388 -8.24 -3.72 -23.04
CA HIS A 388 -7.48 -2.58 -23.56
C HIS A 388 -7.52 -1.34 -22.65
N ALA A 389 -8.59 -1.15 -21.87
CA ALA A 389 -8.71 -0.05 -20.91
C ALA A 389 -8.00 -0.36 -19.58
N THR A 390 -7.94 -1.64 -19.17
CA THR A 390 -7.17 -2.08 -18.01
C THR A 390 -5.68 -2.26 -18.31
N SER A 391 -5.31 -2.50 -19.58
CA SER A 391 -3.90 -2.52 -20.01
C SER A 391 -3.18 -1.18 -19.80
N THR A 392 -3.90 -0.05 -19.77
CA THR A 392 -3.34 1.28 -19.44
C THR A 392 -3.15 1.52 -17.93
N PHE A 393 -3.77 0.71 -17.06
CA PHE A 393 -3.68 0.88 -15.60
C PHE A 393 -2.74 -0.10 -14.89
N GLY A 394 -2.11 -1.02 -15.61
CA GLY A 394 -1.13 -1.92 -15.00
C GLY A 394 -1.18 -3.27 -15.65
N LYS A 395 -0.40 -3.44 -16.71
CA LYS A 395 -0.04 -4.75 -17.24
C LYS A 395 0.99 -5.38 -16.31
N HIS A 396 0.54 -5.91 -15.17
CA HIS A 396 1.18 -6.94 -14.35
C HIS A 396 0.18 -7.33 -13.25
N TYR A 397 0.17 -8.59 -12.80
CA TYR A 397 -0.65 -9.18 -11.71
C TYR A 397 -1.80 -10.15 -12.03
N VAL A 398 -2.08 -10.52 -13.28
CA VAL A 398 -3.00 -11.67 -13.53
C VAL A 398 -2.32 -12.87 -14.23
N SER A 399 -1.01 -12.79 -14.46
CA SER A 399 -0.26 -13.87 -15.12
C SER A 399 0.69 -14.64 -14.19
N GLU A 400 0.72 -14.36 -12.88
CA GLU A 400 1.75 -14.92 -11.98
C GLU A 400 1.20 -15.68 -10.77
N VAL A 401 -0.09 -16.02 -10.78
CA VAL A 401 -0.65 -17.09 -9.92
C VAL A 401 -0.99 -18.27 -10.82
N GLU A 402 0.03 -18.86 -11.42
CA GLU A 402 -0.03 -20.12 -12.20
C GLU A 402 -0.33 -21.35 -11.32
N THR A 403 -0.92 -21.17 -10.14
CA THR A 403 -1.23 -22.25 -9.19
C THR A 403 -2.72 -22.52 -9.02
N HIS A 404 -3.61 -21.71 -9.63
CA HIS A 404 -5.02 -22.08 -9.68
C HIS A 404 -5.24 -22.93 -10.93
N ASP A 405 -5.65 -24.18 -10.72
CA ASP A 405 -6.07 -25.12 -11.76
C ASP A 405 -6.85 -24.39 -12.86
N GLN A 406 -6.50 -24.66 -14.12
CA GLN A 406 -7.12 -24.03 -15.30
C GLN A 406 -8.66 -24.13 -15.27
N ILE A 407 -9.17 -25.20 -14.65
CA ILE A 407 -10.58 -25.45 -14.35
C ILE A 407 -11.16 -24.39 -13.41
N SER A 408 -10.49 -24.09 -12.29
CA SER A 408 -10.92 -23.08 -11.31
C SER A 408 -11.05 -21.69 -11.93
N LYS A 409 -10.10 -21.32 -12.81
CA LYS A 409 -10.15 -20.04 -13.56
C LYS A 409 -11.39 -19.93 -14.44
N ARG A 410 -11.86 -21.04 -15.02
CA ARG A 410 -13.04 -21.09 -15.91
C ARG A 410 -14.36 -21.16 -15.17
N ILE A 411 -14.37 -21.66 -13.94
CA ILE A 411 -15.55 -21.70 -13.06
C ILE A 411 -15.81 -20.32 -12.42
N GLY A 412 -14.78 -19.50 -12.19
CA GLY A 412 -14.92 -18.17 -11.58
C GLY A 412 -16.04 -17.28 -12.18
N PRO A 413 -16.18 -17.17 -13.51
CA PRO A 413 -17.29 -16.47 -14.15
C PRO A 413 -18.68 -16.97 -13.77
N TRP A 414 -18.84 -18.28 -13.64
CA TRP A 414 -20.12 -18.89 -13.24
C TRP A 414 -20.47 -18.56 -11.79
N LEU A 415 -19.48 -18.59 -10.89
CA LEU A 415 -19.68 -18.24 -9.49
C LEU A 415 -20.12 -16.77 -9.36
N PHE A 416 -19.47 -15.88 -10.08
CA PHE A 416 -19.86 -14.47 -10.11
C PHE A 416 -21.26 -14.27 -10.69
N ALA A 417 -21.57 -14.91 -11.81
CA ALA A 417 -22.88 -14.77 -12.44
C ALA A 417 -24.01 -15.34 -11.56
N ALA A 418 -23.74 -16.41 -10.83
CA ALA A 418 -24.67 -16.98 -9.85
C ALA A 418 -24.92 -16.01 -8.68
N ASP A 419 -23.86 -15.44 -8.11
CA ASP A 419 -23.97 -14.43 -7.03
C ASP A 419 -24.70 -13.16 -7.51
N ALA A 420 -24.35 -12.67 -8.71
CA ALA A 420 -25.03 -11.53 -9.32
C ALA A 420 -26.52 -11.80 -9.58
N ALA A 421 -26.87 -13.02 -10.01
CA ALA A 421 -28.25 -13.43 -10.21
C ALA A 421 -29.01 -13.55 -8.88
N ASP A 422 -28.39 -14.10 -7.83
CA ASP A 422 -29.00 -14.16 -6.50
C ASP A 422 -29.30 -12.75 -5.97
N ILE A 423 -28.34 -11.83 -6.07
CA ILE A 423 -28.52 -10.43 -5.69
C ILE A 423 -29.61 -9.75 -6.54
N ALA A 424 -29.65 -10.01 -7.84
CA ALA A 424 -30.67 -9.44 -8.72
C ALA A 424 -32.06 -9.96 -8.39
N THR A 425 -32.22 -11.28 -8.21
CA THR A 425 -33.51 -11.89 -7.88
C THR A 425 -34.00 -11.48 -6.50
N THR A 426 -33.15 -11.52 -5.48
CA THR A 426 -33.49 -11.01 -4.13
C THR A 426 -33.88 -9.53 -4.15
N GLY A 427 -33.19 -8.70 -4.95
CA GLY A 427 -33.56 -7.31 -5.18
C GLY A 427 -34.95 -7.18 -5.81
N THR A 428 -35.25 -7.91 -6.89
CA THR A 428 -36.59 -7.87 -7.52
C THR A 428 -37.70 -8.35 -6.57
N ILE A 429 -37.46 -9.42 -5.81
CA ILE A 429 -38.40 -9.93 -4.83
C ILE A 429 -38.65 -8.87 -3.75
N ALA A 430 -37.60 -8.23 -3.23
CA ALA A 430 -37.74 -7.15 -2.25
C ALA A 430 -38.58 -5.99 -2.79
N THR A 431 -38.35 -5.57 -4.04
CA THR A 431 -39.18 -4.53 -4.66
C THR A 431 -40.64 -4.97 -4.83
N HIS A 432 -40.91 -6.21 -5.26
CA HIS A 432 -42.27 -6.71 -5.40
C HIS A 432 -42.99 -6.84 -4.06
N VAL A 433 -42.29 -7.23 -2.99
CA VAL A 433 -42.82 -7.27 -1.63
C VAL A 433 -43.18 -5.87 -1.15
N GLU A 434 -42.32 -4.88 -1.40
CA GLU A 434 -42.60 -3.48 -1.03
C GLU A 434 -43.80 -2.91 -1.81
N HIS A 435 -43.88 -3.15 -3.13
CA HIS A 435 -45.07 -2.76 -3.91
C HIS A 435 -46.34 -3.47 -3.41
N GLY A 436 -46.25 -4.74 -3.03
CA GLY A 436 -47.37 -5.49 -2.44
C GLY A 436 -47.82 -4.91 -1.10
N LYS A 437 -46.88 -4.50 -0.25
CA LYS A 437 -47.16 -3.83 1.02
C LYS A 437 -47.83 -2.47 0.81
N GLN A 438 -47.32 -1.65 -0.11
CA GLN A 438 -47.92 -0.36 -0.45
C GLN A 438 -49.33 -0.52 -1.02
N ALA A 439 -49.55 -1.52 -1.87
CA ALA A 439 -50.88 -1.84 -2.37
C ALA A 439 -51.82 -2.26 -1.23
N MET A 440 -51.36 -3.11 -0.30
CA MET A 440 -52.16 -3.52 0.87
C MET A 440 -52.49 -2.34 1.79
N ASP A 441 -51.55 -1.44 2.02
CA ASP A 441 -51.76 -0.20 2.78
C ASP A 441 -52.75 0.74 2.09
N SER A 442 -52.72 0.81 0.75
CA SER A 442 -53.70 1.58 -0.01
C SER A 442 -55.12 1.00 0.11
N VAL A 443 -55.25 -0.33 0.08
CA VAL A 443 -56.52 -1.04 0.25
C VAL A 443 -57.03 -0.86 1.68
N SER A 444 -56.19 -1.03 2.70
CA SER A 444 -56.58 -0.85 4.10
C SER A 444 -57.07 0.58 4.36
N ARG A 445 -56.38 1.60 3.85
CA ARG A 445 -56.84 3.00 3.88
C ARG A 445 -58.19 3.15 3.19
N SER A 446 -58.37 2.61 1.98
CA SER A 446 -59.65 2.69 1.28
C SER A 446 -60.80 2.03 2.07
N LEU A 447 -60.54 0.90 2.74
CA LEU A 447 -61.51 0.20 3.58
C LEU A 447 -61.89 1.04 4.80
N THR A 448 -60.93 1.65 5.49
CA THR A 448 -61.22 2.55 6.62
C THR A 448 -62.06 3.75 6.22
N VAL A 449 -61.83 4.32 5.02
CA VAL A 449 -62.66 5.40 4.46
C VAL A 449 -64.08 4.91 4.20
N LEU A 450 -64.27 3.72 3.62
CA LEU A 450 -65.60 3.14 3.41
C LEU A 450 -66.33 2.84 4.73
N GLN A 451 -65.62 2.40 5.77
CA GLN A 451 -66.20 2.20 7.10
C GLN A 451 -66.68 3.53 7.70
N LEU A 452 -65.86 4.59 7.63
CA LEU A 452 -66.27 5.93 8.07
C LEU A 452 -67.49 6.44 7.31
N LEU A 453 -67.53 6.28 5.98
CA LEU A 453 -68.69 6.68 5.18
C LEU A 453 -69.95 5.88 5.56
N ARG A 454 -69.81 4.60 5.88
CA ARG A 454 -70.92 3.77 6.35
C ARG A 454 -71.46 4.24 7.70
N GLU A 455 -70.60 4.62 8.63
CA GLU A 455 -71.00 5.13 9.94
C GLU A 455 -71.70 6.50 9.86
N VAL A 456 -71.25 7.37 8.94
CA VAL A 456 -71.88 8.67 8.71
C VAL A 456 -73.27 8.52 8.08
N ASN A 457 -73.46 7.56 7.17
CA ASN A 457 -74.76 7.34 6.51
C ASN A 457 -75.80 6.61 7.38
N MET A 458 -75.38 6.09 8.55
CA MET A 458 -76.26 5.41 9.52
C MET A 458 -76.70 6.34 10.68
N ARG A 459 -76.23 7.60 10.69
CA ARG A 459 -76.73 8.69 11.55
C ARG A 459 -77.62 9.60 10.74
#